data_AF-A0A9D1WVM0-F1
#
_entry.id   AF-A0A9D1WVM0-F1
#
_cell.length_a   1.000
_cell.length_b   1.000
_cell.length_c   1.000
_cell.angle_alpha   90.00
_cell.angle_beta   90.00
_cell.angle_gamma   90.00
#
_symmetry.space_group_name_H-M   'P 1'
#
loop_
_entity.id
_entity.type
_entity.pdbx_description
1 polymer ?
#
loop_
_entity_poly.entity_id
_entity_poly.type
_entity_poly.pdbx_seq_one_letter_code
_entity_poly.pdbx_strand_id
1 'polypeptide(L)'
;MTEKEAIEVIKSNMPTSGYYMLRKALDTAISALEEIQQYREIGTVEECREAVEKQKPKKVIIEPWSPALCPTCRVRLSESLGDGYYKHWTLLQRCTRCGQVLDWSGEE
;
A
#
# COMPACT_ATOMS: atom_id res chain seq x y z
N MET A 1 -16.03 -22.70 -3.70
CA MET A 1 -17.05 -21.74 -3.30
C MET A 1 -16.38 -20.40 -3.05
N THR A 2 -16.70 -19.38 -3.83
CA THR A 2 -16.27 -17.98 -3.63
C THR A 2 -17.20 -17.27 -2.63
N GLU A 3 -16.82 -16.09 -2.14
CA GLU A 3 -17.69 -15.29 -1.26
C GLU A 3 -19.01 -14.93 -1.95
N LYS A 4 -18.98 -14.65 -3.26
CA LYS A 4 -20.19 -14.37 -4.06
C LYS A 4 -21.12 -15.56 -4.12
N GLU A 5 -20.57 -16.74 -4.43
CA GLU A 5 -21.33 -18.01 -4.44
C GLU A 5 -21.92 -18.32 -3.05
N ALA A 6 -21.15 -18.08 -1.98
CA ALA A 6 -21.62 -18.28 -0.61
C ALA A 6 -22.80 -17.36 -0.26
N ILE A 7 -22.73 -16.07 -0.62
CA ILE A 7 -23.80 -15.10 -0.40
C ILE A 7 -25.06 -15.52 -1.18
N GLU A 8 -24.94 -15.93 -2.44
CA GLU A 8 -26.07 -16.39 -3.26
C GLU A 8 -26.77 -17.61 -2.64
N VAL A 9 -25.99 -18.59 -2.17
CA VAL A 9 -26.53 -19.77 -1.49
C VAL A 9 -27.24 -19.39 -0.20
N ILE A 10 -26.66 -18.51 0.62
CA ILE A 10 -27.29 -18.05 1.87
C ILE A 10 -28.61 -17.33 1.55
N LYS A 11 -28.60 -16.37 0.63
CA LYS A 11 -29.80 -15.61 0.22
C LYS A 11 -30.91 -16.53 -0.29
N SER A 12 -30.56 -17.57 -1.05
CA SER A 12 -31.50 -18.55 -1.59
C SER A 12 -32.10 -19.49 -0.54
N ASN A 13 -31.40 -19.72 0.58
CA ASN A 13 -31.83 -20.61 1.67
C ASN A 13 -32.33 -19.85 2.91
N MET A 14 -32.65 -18.56 2.78
CA MET A 14 -33.11 -17.74 3.90
C MET A 14 -34.43 -18.27 4.48
N PRO A 15 -34.54 -18.41 5.82
CA PRO A 15 -35.77 -18.87 6.44
C PRO A 15 -36.89 -17.84 6.34
N THR A 16 -38.04 -18.25 5.80
CA THR A 16 -39.22 -17.39 5.59
C THR A 16 -40.04 -17.17 6.87
N SER A 17 -39.98 -18.11 7.83
CA SER A 17 -40.69 -18.00 9.12
C SER A 17 -39.96 -18.78 10.23
N GLY A 18 -40.23 -18.46 11.50
CA GLY A 18 -39.86 -19.31 12.64
C GLY A 18 -38.39 -19.28 13.12
N TYR A 19 -37.49 -18.52 12.48
CA TYR A 19 -36.04 -18.55 12.81
C TYR A 19 -35.41 -17.15 12.86
N TYR A 20 -35.96 -16.26 13.67
CA TYR A 20 -35.52 -14.85 13.76
C TYR A 20 -34.02 -14.70 14.06
N MET A 21 -33.51 -15.44 15.05
CA MET A 21 -32.09 -15.35 15.44
C MET A 21 -31.16 -15.88 14.34
N LEU A 22 -31.55 -16.96 13.66
CA LEU A 22 -30.78 -17.49 12.52
C LEU A 22 -30.76 -16.48 11.37
N ARG A 23 -31.91 -15.89 11.03
CA ARG A 23 -32.01 -14.86 10.00
C ARG A 23 -31.06 -13.69 10.28
N LYS A 24 -31.07 -13.19 11.52
CA LYS A 24 -30.16 -12.12 11.95
C LYS A 24 -28.68 -12.52 11.84
N ALA A 25 -28.35 -13.77 12.19
CA ALA A 25 -26.99 -14.30 12.04
C ALA A 25 -26.58 -14.39 10.57
N LEU A 26 -27.47 -14.84 9.68
CA LEU A 26 -27.22 -14.92 8.23
C LEU A 26 -27.06 -13.53 7.61
N ASP A 27 -27.89 -12.56 7.99
CA ASP A 27 -27.76 -11.16 7.55
C ASP A 27 -26.39 -10.56 7.97
N THR A 28 -25.96 -10.87 9.20
CA THR A 28 -24.64 -10.47 9.71
C THR A 28 -23.51 -11.13 8.92
N ALA A 29 -23.65 -12.43 8.62
CA ALA A 29 -22.66 -13.17 7.83
C ALA A 29 -22.55 -12.66 6.39
N ILE A 30 -23.68 -12.34 5.74
CA ILE A 30 -23.70 -11.71 4.41
C ILE A 30 -22.96 -10.37 4.46
N SER A 31 -23.29 -9.52 5.45
CA SER A 31 -22.67 -8.20 5.59
C SER A 31 -21.14 -8.31 5.75
N ALA A 32 -20.66 -9.24 6.58
CA ALA A 32 -19.23 -9.48 6.75
C ALA A 32 -18.54 -10.00 5.48
N LEU A 33 -19.21 -10.86 4.70
CA LEU A 33 -18.68 -11.35 3.42
C LEU A 33 -18.65 -10.25 2.34
N GLU A 34 -19.62 -9.35 2.34
CA GLU A 34 -19.65 -8.18 1.45
C GLU A 34 -18.54 -7.19 1.83
N GLU A 35 -18.31 -6.93 3.13
CA GLU A 35 -17.21 -6.09 3.61
C GLU A 35 -15.83 -6.67 3.23
N ILE A 36 -15.62 -7.98 3.39
CA ILE A 36 -14.36 -8.64 3.00
C ILE A 36 -14.11 -8.50 1.48
N GLN A 37 -15.16 -8.58 0.66
CA GLN A 37 -15.02 -8.37 -0.79
C GLN A 37 -14.57 -6.94 -1.11
N GLN A 38 -15.14 -5.94 -0.44
CA GLN A 38 -14.71 -4.54 -0.60
C GLN A 38 -13.24 -4.35 -0.23
N TYR A 39 -12.77 -4.95 0.87
CA TYR A 39 -11.34 -4.88 1.21
C TYR A 39 -10.44 -5.54 0.17
N ARG A 40 -10.85 -6.68 -0.40
CA ARG A 40 -10.08 -7.36 -1.45
C ARG A 40 -10.05 -6.59 -2.76
N GLU A 41 -11.07 -5.78 -3.05
CA GLU A 41 -11.06 -4.86 -4.20
C GLU A 41 -10.06 -3.71 -4.01
N ILE A 42 -9.81 -3.27 -2.78
CA ILE A 42 -8.77 -2.26 -2.47
C ILE A 42 -7.37 -2.86 -2.69
N GLY A 43 -7.16 -4.09 -2.24
CA GLY A 43 -5.90 -4.81 -2.42
C GLY A 43 -5.64 -5.83 -1.32
N THR A 44 -4.44 -6.39 -1.33
CA THR A 44 -3.96 -7.31 -0.31
C THR A 44 -3.41 -6.57 0.91
N VAL A 45 -3.36 -7.27 2.05
CA VAL A 45 -2.77 -6.72 3.28
C VAL A 45 -1.28 -6.41 3.06
N GLU A 46 -0.61 -7.21 2.26
CA GLU A 46 0.78 -7.05 1.86
C GLU A 46 0.99 -5.76 1.07
N GLU A 47 0.17 -5.49 0.03
CA GLU A 47 0.23 -4.24 -0.73
C GLU A 47 -0.03 -3.02 0.16
N CYS A 48 -0.98 -3.12 1.08
CA CYS A 48 -1.27 -2.06 2.05
C CYS A 48 -0.07 -1.80 2.98
N ARG A 49 0.56 -2.86 3.49
CA ARG A 49 1.77 -2.76 4.33
C ARG A 49 2.92 -2.13 3.55
N GLU A 50 3.16 -2.55 2.31
CA GLU A 50 4.20 -1.95 1.46
C GLU A 50 3.94 -0.46 1.18
N ALA A 51 2.69 -0.08 0.93
CA ALA A 51 2.31 1.31 0.72
C ALA A 51 2.59 2.16 1.97
N VAL A 52 2.27 1.65 3.16
CA VAL A 52 2.58 2.30 4.45
C VAL A 52 4.10 2.43 4.65
N GLU A 53 4.87 1.38 4.38
CA GLU A 53 6.34 1.42 4.49
C GLU A 53 7.00 2.42 3.53
N LYS A 54 6.39 2.67 2.36
CA LYS A 54 6.85 3.71 1.43
C LYS A 54 6.58 5.13 1.95
N GLN A 55 5.58 5.33 2.82
CA GLN A 55 5.28 6.65 3.42
C GLN A 55 6.19 6.99 4.61
N LYS A 56 6.85 6.00 5.22
CA LYS A 56 7.85 6.26 6.27
C LYS A 56 9.10 6.87 5.62
N PRO A 57 9.60 8.04 6.07
CA PRO A 57 10.80 8.64 5.53
C PRO A 57 12.00 7.70 5.65
N LYS A 58 12.77 7.55 4.57
CA LYS A 58 14.02 6.78 4.55
C LYS A 58 15.16 7.65 4.06
N LYS A 59 16.29 7.57 4.76
CA LYS A 59 17.48 8.33 4.43
C LYS A 59 17.95 8.02 3.02
N VAL A 60 18.19 9.07 2.24
CA VAL A 60 18.78 8.94 0.92
C VAL A 60 20.19 8.37 1.05
N ILE A 61 20.56 7.51 0.10
CA ILE A 61 21.91 6.94 0.07
C ILE A 61 22.80 7.97 -0.60
N ILE A 62 23.74 8.53 0.18
CA ILE A 62 24.70 9.52 -0.29
C ILE A 62 26.08 8.99 0.07
N GLU A 63 26.93 8.84 -0.94
CA GLU A 63 28.31 8.39 -0.80
C GLU A 63 29.25 9.41 -1.45
N PRO A 64 30.49 9.58 -0.96
CA PRO A 64 31.44 10.52 -1.56
C PRO A 64 31.65 10.22 -3.06
N TRP A 65 31.68 11.30 -3.86
CA TRP A 65 31.93 11.23 -5.32
C TRP A 65 30.94 10.36 -6.09
N SER A 66 29.77 10.08 -5.50
CA SER A 66 28.76 9.19 -6.05
C SER A 66 27.40 9.90 -6.10
N PRO A 67 26.54 9.56 -7.06
CA PRO A 67 25.21 10.13 -7.12
C PRO A 67 24.38 9.72 -5.91
N ALA A 68 23.56 10.63 -5.38
CA ALA A 68 22.52 10.29 -4.42
C ALA A 68 21.53 9.28 -5.02
N LEU A 69 21.17 8.23 -4.27
CA LEU A 69 20.28 7.15 -4.71
C LEU A 69 19.08 6.97 -3.79
N CYS A 70 17.92 6.63 -4.38
CA CYS A 70 16.74 6.24 -3.61
C CYS A 70 17.03 4.98 -2.77
N PRO A 71 16.70 4.97 -1.47
CA PRO A 71 16.99 3.85 -0.58
C PRO A 71 16.24 2.55 -0.96
N THR A 72 15.13 2.66 -1.69
CA THR A 72 14.29 1.52 -2.07
C THR A 72 14.59 1.01 -3.47
N CYS A 73 14.47 1.86 -4.50
CA CYS A 73 14.60 1.42 -5.90
C CYS A 73 15.93 1.77 -6.57
N ARG A 74 16.84 2.43 -5.83
CA ARG A 74 18.17 2.86 -6.30
C ARG A 74 18.17 3.77 -7.53
N VAL A 75 17.03 4.41 -7.85
CA VAL A 75 17.02 5.45 -8.89
C VAL A 75 17.92 6.61 -8.46
N ARG A 76 18.61 7.21 -9.43
CA ARG A 76 19.42 8.41 -9.23
C ARG A 76 18.53 9.59 -8.82
N LEU A 77 18.92 10.28 -7.76
CA LEU A 77 18.26 11.47 -7.18
C LEU A 77 19.16 12.71 -7.22
N SER A 78 20.07 12.75 -8.19
CA SER A 78 21.07 13.79 -8.36
C SER A 78 21.49 13.93 -9.82
N GLU A 79 22.13 15.04 -10.13
CA GLU A 79 22.67 15.35 -11.46
C GLU A 79 24.18 15.56 -11.38
N SER A 80 24.93 15.04 -12.36
CA SER A 80 26.39 15.24 -12.42
C SER A 80 26.69 16.61 -13.01
N LEU A 81 27.58 17.36 -12.38
CA LEU A 81 27.99 18.69 -12.83
C LEU A 81 29.16 18.66 -13.85
N GLY A 82 29.70 17.47 -14.14
CA GLY A 82 30.81 17.29 -15.10
C GLY A 82 32.20 17.61 -14.54
N ASP A 83 32.30 17.99 -13.26
CA ASP A 83 33.52 18.31 -12.52
C ASP A 83 33.85 17.29 -11.42
N GLY A 84 33.10 16.18 -11.38
CA GLY A 84 33.18 15.15 -10.33
C GLY A 84 32.20 15.37 -9.16
N TYR A 85 31.51 16.50 -9.11
CA TYR A 85 30.48 16.79 -8.11
C TYR A 85 29.06 16.48 -8.62
N TYR A 86 28.15 16.28 -7.67
CA TYR A 86 26.75 15.98 -7.92
C TYR A 86 25.85 17.02 -7.24
N LYS A 87 24.87 17.53 -7.99
CA LYS A 87 23.79 18.35 -7.45
C LYS A 87 22.66 17.44 -6.99
N HIS A 88 22.47 17.35 -5.68
CA HIS A 88 21.41 16.54 -5.09
C HIS A 88 20.06 17.24 -5.19
N TRP A 89 19.00 16.48 -5.44
CA TRP A 89 17.64 17.02 -5.56
C TRP A 89 16.93 17.09 -4.20
N THR A 90 17.48 17.84 -3.24
CA THR A 90 16.99 17.92 -1.85
C THR A 90 15.53 18.36 -1.70
N LEU A 91 15.01 19.13 -2.67
CA LEU A 91 13.59 19.52 -2.72
C LEU A 91 12.65 18.34 -3.03
N LEU A 92 13.18 17.22 -3.52
CA LEU A 92 12.40 16.05 -3.88
C LEU A 92 12.02 15.25 -2.62
N GLN A 93 10.77 15.41 -2.18
CA GLN A 93 10.25 14.75 -0.97
C GLN A 93 9.93 13.26 -1.16
N ARG A 94 9.67 12.84 -2.40
CA ARG A 94 9.31 11.44 -2.74
C ARG A 94 10.03 10.99 -4.00
N CYS A 95 10.43 9.73 -4.03
CA CYS A 95 11.00 9.10 -5.21
C CYS A 95 9.99 9.05 -6.35
N THR A 96 10.32 9.63 -7.50
CA THR A 96 9.45 9.67 -8.70
C THR A 96 9.18 8.29 -9.29
N ARG A 97 10.04 7.31 -9.04
CA ARG A 97 9.90 5.94 -9.58
C ARG A 97 9.08 5.01 -8.68
N CYS A 98 9.30 5.04 -7.35
CA CYS A 98 8.71 4.06 -6.44
C CYS A 98 7.86 4.67 -5.32
N GLY A 99 7.72 5.99 -5.25
CA GLY A 99 6.89 6.70 -4.28
C GLY A 99 7.43 6.76 -2.85
N GLN A 100 8.61 6.21 -2.58
CA GLN A 100 9.25 6.24 -1.25
C GLN A 100 9.47 7.68 -0.79
N VAL A 101 9.02 8.03 0.41
CA VAL A 101 9.32 9.31 1.08
C VAL A 101 10.80 9.36 1.43
N LEU A 102 11.45 10.44 1.04
CA LEU A 102 12.89 10.64 1.13
C LEU A 102 13.21 11.52 2.33
N ASP A 103 14.22 11.10 3.10
CA ASP A 103 14.79 11.88 4.19
C ASP A 103 16.18 12.39 3.79
N TRP A 104 16.31 13.71 3.73
CA TRP A 104 17.52 14.44 3.35
C TRP A 104 18.24 15.09 4.55
N SER A 105 17.84 14.79 5.78
CA SER A 105 18.36 15.41 7.03
C SER A 105 19.85 15.16 7.35
N GLY A 106 20.64 14.63 6.41
CA GLY A 106 22.07 14.36 6.55
C GLY A 106 22.96 15.08 5.53
N GLU A 107 22.44 16.06 4.80
CA GLU A 107 23.21 16.92 3.88
C GLU A 107 23.77 18.20 4.52
N GLU A 108 23.78 18.29 5.85
CA GLU A 108 24.45 19.38 6.58
C GLU A 108 25.96 19.10 6.80
#